data_AF-A0A357NGN8-F1
#
_entry.id   AF-A0A357NGN8-F1
#
_cell.length_a   1.000
_cell.length_b   1.000
_cell.length_c   1.000
_cell.angle_alpha   90.00
_cell.angle_beta   90.00
_cell.angle_gamma   90.00
#
_symmetry.space_group_name_H-M   'P 1'
#
loop_
_entity.id
_entity.type
_entity.pdbx_description
1 polymer ?
#
loop_
_entity_poly.entity_id
_entity_poly.type
_entity_poly.pdbx_seq_one_letter_code
_entity_poly.pdbx_strand_id
1 'polypeptide(L)' 'VATGLAWTEAGGDMLAVEVNIMKGKGKLTLTGQLGEVMQESAQAGFSYIRTRA' A
#
# COMPACT_ATOMS: atom_id res chain seq x y z
N VAL A 1 -3.01 6.06 8.64
CA VAL A 1 -4.10 5.68 7.72
C VAL A 1 -4.19 6.70 6.61
N ALA A 2 -4.45 6.27 5.38
CA ALA A 2 -4.69 7.12 4.22
C ALA A 2 -5.95 6.66 3.48
N THR A 3 -6.63 7.57 2.77
CA THR A 3 -7.84 7.27 2.01
C THR A 3 -7.47 7.12 0.54
N GLY A 4 -7.69 5.94 -0.02
CA GLY A 4 -7.62 5.65 -1.45
C GLY A 4 -8.99 5.75 -2.10
N LEU A 5 -8.99 5.94 -3.42
CA LEU A 5 -10.18 5.86 -4.25
C LEU A 5 -10.02 4.67 -5.19
N ALA A 6 -10.95 3.74 -5.13
CA ALA A 6 -11.04 2.62 -6.06
C ALA A 6 -12.14 2.88 -7.09
N TRP A 7 -11.95 2.32 -8.28
CA TRP A 7 -12.98 2.27 -9.30
C TRP A 7 -13.57 0.85 -9.34
N THR A 8 -14.90 0.78 -9.34
CA THR A 8 -15.68 -0.44 -9.51
C THR A 8 -16.66 -0.25 -10.65
N GLU A 9 -17.25 -1.34 -11.14
CA GLU A 9 -18.29 -1.27 -12.19
C GLU A 9 -19.51 -0.44 -11.78
N ALA A 10 -19.81 -0.36 -10.47
CA ALA A 10 -20.91 0.43 -9.93
C ALA A 10 -20.54 1.90 -9.64
N GLY A 11 -19.27 2.28 -9.81
CA GLY A 11 -18.77 3.63 -9.54
C GLY A 11 -17.52 3.66 -8.65
N GLY A 12 -17.22 4.85 -8.11
CA GLY A 12 -16.08 5.04 -7.20
C GLY A 12 -16.38 4.55 -5.78
N ASP A 13 -15.39 3.93 -5.13
CA ASP A 13 -15.45 3.50 -3.74
C ASP A 13 -14.25 4.02 -2.94
N MET A 14 -14.42 4.25 -1.64
CA MET A 14 -13.36 4.72 -0.75
C MET A 14 -12.70 3.55 -0.04
N LEU A 15 -11.38 3.45 -0.14
CA LEU A 15 -10.59 2.42 0.54
C LEU A 15 -9.74 3.02 1.65
N ALA A 16 -9.74 2.40 2.82
CA ALA A 16 -8.79 2.75 3.88
C ALA A 16 -7.48 1.97 3.68
N VAL A 17 -6.38 2.68 3.48
CA VAL A 17 -5.04 2.10 3.43
C VAL A 17 -4.36 2.30 4.79
N GLU A 18 -4.02 1.19 5.42
CA GLU A 18 -3.43 1.15 6.75
C GLU A 18 -1.99 0.66 6.71
N VAL A 19 -1.17 1.19 7.62
CA VAL A 19 0.23 0.81 7.78
C VAL A 19 0.54 0.70 9.27
N ASN A 20 1.28 -0.34 9.66
CA ASN A 20 1.74 -0.55 11.02
C ASN A 20 3.26 -0.79 11.02
N ILE A 21 3.96 -0.12 11.93
CA ILE A 21 5.43 -0.22 12.06
C ILE A 21 5.74 -1.06 13.28
N MET A 22 6.45 -2.16 13.07
CA MET A 22 6.92 -3.06 14.13
C MET A 22 8.45 -3.09 14.15
N LYS A 23 9.05 -3.25 15.34
CA LYS A 23 10.51 -3.43 15.46
C LYS A 23 10.93 -4.69 14.69
N GLY A 24 11.89 -4.57 13.79
CA GLY A 24 12.31 -5.69 12.94
C GLY A 24 13.42 -5.32 11.95
N LYS A 25 13.69 -6.22 11.00
CA LYS A 25 14.80 -6.12 10.03
C LYS A 25 14.43 -5.41 8.72
N GLY A 26 13.36 -4.60 8.70
CA GLY A 26 12.94 -3.84 7.51
C GLY A 26 12.21 -4.64 6.44
N LYS A 27 11.58 -5.77 6.79
CA LYS A 27 10.71 -6.53 5.88
C LYS A 27 9.38 -5.79 5.69
N LEU A 28 8.93 -5.65 4.45
CA LEU A 28 7.59 -5.18 4.10
C LEU A 28 6.66 -6.40 3.89
N THR A 29 5.49 -6.38 4.52
CA THR A 29 4.45 -7.40 4.35
C THR A 29 3.18 -6.71 3.85
N LEU A 30 2.60 -7.21 2.76
CA LEU A 30 1.40 -6.66 2.13
C LEU A 30 0.22 -7.62 2.34
N THR A 31 -0.95 -7.09 2.69
CA THR A 31 -2.16 -7.86 3.02
C THR A 31 -3.39 -7.23 2.37
N GLY A 32 -4.54 -7.94 2.40
CA GLY A 32 -5.79 -7.43 1.84
C GLY A 32 -6.05 -7.85 0.39
N GLN A 33 -5.54 -9.02 -0.02
CA GLN A 33 -5.74 -9.60 -1.36
C GLN A 33 -5.35 -8.66 -2.50
N LEU A 34 -4.23 -7.95 -2.33
CA LEU A 34 -3.72 -7.03 -3.34
C LEU A 34 -3.29 -7.78 -4.60
N GLY A 35 -3.72 -7.31 -5.77
CA GLY A 35 -3.19 -7.79 -7.04
C GLY A 35 -1.71 -7.43 -7.23
N GLU A 36 -1.03 -8.12 -8.14
CA GLU A 36 0.42 -7.96 -8.38
C GLU A 36 0.82 -6.50 -8.65
N VAL A 37 0.02 -5.77 -9.44
CA VAL A 37 0.25 -4.35 -9.76
C VAL A 37 0.24 -3.47 -8.52
N MET A 38 -0.67 -3.74 -7.57
CA MET A 38 -0.75 -2.96 -6.34
C MET A 38 0.38 -3.34 -5.37
N GLN A 39 0.82 -4.60 -5.38
CA GLN A 39 1.99 -5.02 -4.63
C GLN A 39 3.28 -4.35 -5.14
N GLU A 40 3.46 -4.28 -6.46
CA GLU A 40 4.56 -3.55 -7.10
C GLU A 40 4.53 -2.06 -6.74
N SER A 41 3.35 -1.44 -6.82
CA SER A 41 3.16 -0.02 -6.47
C SER A 41 3.55 0.27 -5.01
N ALA A 42 3.16 -0.61 -4.08
CA ALA A 42 3.55 -0.49 -2.68
C ALA A 42 5.08 -0.60 -2.49
N GLN A 43 5.73 -1.52 -3.21
CA GLN A 43 7.18 -1.67 -3.18
C GLN A 43 7.90 -0.44 -3.75
N ALA A 44 7.37 0.17 -4.82
CA ALA A 44 7.90 1.40 -5.41
C ALA A 44 7.78 2.60 -4.46
N GLY A 45 6.64 2.74 -3.78
CA GLY A 45 6.47 3.77 -2.75
C GLY A 45 7.46 3.58 -1.59
N PHE A 46 7.63 2.33 -1.14
CA PHE A 46 8.58 1.99 -0.08
C PHE A 46 10.03 2.29 -0.48
N SER A 47 10.44 1.98 -1.71
CA SER A 47 11.79 2.27 -2.20
C SER A 47 12.04 3.78 -2.30
N TYR A 48 11.08 4.54 -2.83
CA TYR A 48 11.16 6.00 -2.92
C TYR A 48 11.40 6.62 -1.54
N ILE A 49 10.59 6.26 -0.54
CA ILE A 49 10.73 6.78 0.82
C ILE A 49 12.11 6.43 1.39
N ARG A 50 12.58 5.19 1.22
CA ARG A 50 13.91 4.78 1.71
C ARG A 50 15.08 5.53 1.07
N THR A 51 14.95 5.99 -0.18
CA THR A 51 16.01 6.77 -0.84
C THR A 51 16.06 8.23 -0.39
N ARG A 52 14.99 8.73 0.25
CA ARG A 52 14.85 10.13 0.65
C ARG A 52 14.65 10.33 2.16
N ALA A 53 14.75 9.24 2.93
CA ALA A 53 14.64 9.23 4.39
C ALA A 53 15.99 9.42 5.07
#